data_AF-A0A2D7K6Q4-F1
#
_entry.id   AF-A0A2D7K6Q4-F1
#
_cell.length_a   1.000
_cell.length_b   1.000
_cell.length_c   1.000
_cell.angle_alpha   90.00
_cell.angle_beta   90.00
_cell.angle_gamma   90.00
#
_symmetry.space_group_name_H-M   'P 1'
#
loop_
_entity.id
_entity.type
_entity.pdbx_description
1 polymer ?
#
loop_
_entity_poly.entity_id
_entity_poly.type
_entity_poly.pdbx_seq_one_letter_code
_entity_poly.pdbx_strand_id
1 'polypeptide(L)'
;MILNPSIFEYLNHLKMNNNRPWFKENKSIFDRHNKEVKNYFEAVFQTNKNFFNWESFKVFRIYKDVRFSKDKLPYKTHFAVAFHRTKPKYRGGFYVHI
;
A
#
# COMPACT_ATOMS: atom_id res chain seq x y z
N MET A 1 -4.47 -17.24 -2.31
CA MET A 1 -3.81 -16.18 -3.10
C MET A 1 -2.54 -15.80 -2.38
N ILE A 2 -1.43 -15.58 -3.09
CA ILE A 2 -0.12 -15.20 -2.53
C ILE A 2 0.33 -13.91 -3.23
N LEU A 3 0.97 -12.98 -2.52
CA LEU A 3 1.56 -11.78 -3.13
C LEU A 3 2.79 -12.17 -3.96
N ASN A 4 2.91 -11.61 -5.16
CA ASN A 4 4.01 -11.91 -6.06
C ASN A 4 5.34 -11.34 -5.48
N PRO A 5 6.41 -12.15 -5.34
CA PRO A 5 7.70 -11.69 -4.83
C PRO A 5 8.31 -10.50 -5.60
N SER A 6 8.02 -10.38 -6.90
CA SER A 6 8.47 -9.25 -7.72
C SER A 6 8.02 -7.88 -7.22
N ILE A 7 6.96 -7.81 -6.38
CA ILE A 7 6.57 -6.59 -5.68
C ILE A 7 7.72 -6.07 -4.81
N PHE A 8 8.37 -6.95 -4.05
CA PHE A 8 9.46 -6.59 -3.15
C PHE A 8 10.72 -6.18 -3.93
N GLU A 9 10.99 -6.84 -5.06
CA GLU A 9 12.05 -6.44 -5.99
C GLU A 9 11.82 -5.03 -6.53
N TYR A 10 10.59 -4.72 -6.98
CA TYR A 10 10.23 -3.39 -7.43
C TYR A 10 10.43 -2.34 -6.33
N LEU A 11 10.02 -2.63 -5.09
CA LEU A 11 10.20 -1.71 -3.96
C LEU A 11 11.69 -1.48 -3.64
N ASN A 12 12.53 -2.50 -3.76
CA ASN A 12 13.98 -2.36 -3.62
C ASN A 12 14.57 -1.47 -4.72
N HIS A 13 14.17 -1.67 -5.98
CA HIS A 13 14.60 -0.80 -7.08
C HIS A 13 14.12 0.63 -6.91
N LEU A 14 12.87 0.84 -6.46
CA LEU A 14 12.33 2.16 -6.15
C LEU A 14 13.12 2.83 -5.02
N LYS A 15 13.51 2.08 -4.00
CA LYS A 15 14.33 2.59 -2.89
C LYS A 15 15.69 3.10 -3.38
N MET A 16 16.33 2.38 -4.30
CA MET A 16 17.60 2.79 -4.92
C MET A 16 17.44 3.96 -5.89
N ASN A 17 16.29 4.07 -6.56
CA ASN A 17 16.04 5.02 -7.65
C ASN A 17 14.84 5.95 -7.35
N ASN A 18 14.74 6.49 -6.13
CA ASN A 18 13.57 7.25 -5.68
C ASN A 18 13.54 8.68 -6.25
N ASN A 19 13.34 8.78 -7.57
CA ASN A 19 13.28 10.03 -8.32
C ASN A 19 12.17 9.97 -9.39
N ARG A 20 11.70 11.15 -9.81
CA ARG A 20 10.53 11.26 -10.72
C ARG A 20 10.77 10.68 -12.12
N PRO A 21 11.93 10.90 -12.77
CA PRO A 21 12.21 10.30 -14.08
C PRO A 21 12.13 8.76 -14.06
N TRP A 22 12.85 8.13 -13.12
CA TRP A 22 12.84 6.68 -12.99
C TRP A 22 11.44 6.13 -12.70
N PHE A 23 10.70 6.78 -11.79
CA PHE A 23 9.32 6.35 -11.50
C PHE A 23 8.39 6.50 -12.71
N LYS A 24 8.55 7.54 -13.52
CA LYS A 24 7.75 7.74 -14.73
C LYS A 24 7.95 6.60 -15.73
N GLU A 25 9.18 6.16 -15.94
CA GLU A 25 9.53 5.04 -16.82
C GLU A 25 9.01 3.71 -16.27
N ASN A 26 9.02 3.54 -14.95
CA ASN A 26 8.62 2.30 -14.27
C ASN A 26 7.17 2.33 -13.75
N LYS A 27 6.37 3.31 -14.16
CA LYS A 27 5.00 3.53 -13.63
C LYS A 27 4.06 2.38 -13.96
N SER A 28 4.18 1.80 -15.16
CA SER A 28 3.35 0.67 -15.59
C SER A 28 3.54 -0.55 -14.69
N ILE A 29 4.78 -0.80 -14.25
CA ILE A 29 5.12 -1.88 -13.30
C ILE A 29 4.48 -1.59 -11.94
N PHE A 30 4.59 -0.36 -11.45
CA PHE A 30 3.91 0.05 -10.22
C PHE A 30 2.39 -0.14 -10.30
N ASP A 31 1.75 0.32 -11.38
CA ASP A 31 0.30 0.24 -11.54
C ASP A 31 -0.19 -1.22 -11.52
N ARG A 32 0.57 -2.13 -12.15
CA ARG A 32 0.31 -3.57 -12.09
C ARG A 32 0.40 -4.09 -10.66
N HIS A 33 1.50 -3.83 -9.96
CA HIS A 33 1.67 -4.29 -8.58
C HIS A 33 0.64 -3.67 -7.62
N ASN A 34 0.28 -2.40 -7.81
CA ASN A 34 -0.74 -1.74 -7.02
C ASN A 34 -2.12 -2.40 -7.21
N LYS A 35 -2.45 -2.85 -8.42
CA LYS A 35 -3.66 -3.63 -8.70
C LYS A 35 -3.60 -5.01 -8.02
N GLU A 36 -2.46 -5.70 -8.10
CA GLU A 36 -2.25 -7.00 -7.43
C GLU A 36 -2.42 -6.88 -5.90
N VAL A 37 -1.77 -5.88 -5.28
CA VAL A 37 -1.90 -5.58 -3.85
C VAL A 37 -3.35 -5.29 -3.48
N LYS A 38 -4.04 -4.45 -4.25
CA LYS A 38 -5.45 -4.13 -4.00
C LYS A 38 -6.33 -5.39 -4.04
N ASN A 39 -6.17 -6.23 -5.06
CA ASN A 39 -6.95 -7.45 -5.21
C ASN A 39 -6.67 -8.46 -4.07
N TYR A 40 -5.41 -8.57 -3.66
CA TYR A 40 -5.02 -9.43 -2.54
C TYR A 40 -5.70 -8.98 -1.23
N PHE A 41 -5.61 -7.69 -0.89
CA PHE A 41 -6.21 -7.20 0.35
C PHE A 41 -7.73 -7.09 0.31
N GLU A 42 -8.34 -6.98 -0.87
CA GLU A 42 -9.79 -7.17 -1.04
C GLU A 42 -10.19 -8.60 -0.63
N ALA A 43 -9.48 -9.62 -1.10
CA ALA A 43 -9.75 -11.01 -0.71
C ALA A 43 -9.57 -11.24 0.81
N VAL A 44 -8.50 -10.66 1.39
CA VAL A 44 -8.27 -10.67 2.84
C VAL A 44 -9.42 -9.97 3.58
N PHE A 45 -9.85 -8.81 3.10
CA PHE A 45 -10.98 -8.07 3.67
C PHE A 45 -12.25 -8.91 3.67
N GLN A 46 -12.66 -9.44 2.50
CA GLN A 46 -13.92 -10.19 2.38
C GLN A 46 -13.96 -11.44 3.25
N THR A 47 -12.82 -12.14 3.37
CA THR A 47 -12.72 -13.36 4.18
C THR A 47 -12.86 -13.06 5.67
N ASN A 48 -12.34 -11.92 6.15
CA ASN A 48 -12.21 -11.65 7.58
C ASN A 48 -13.13 -10.54 8.12
N LYS A 49 -13.93 -9.89 7.25
CA LYS A 49 -14.72 -8.70 7.62
C LYS A 49 -15.64 -8.93 8.82
N ASN A 50 -16.31 -10.08 8.90
CA ASN A 50 -17.26 -10.37 9.97
C ASN A 50 -16.54 -10.63 11.30
N PHE A 51 -15.41 -11.35 11.25
CA PHE A 51 -14.62 -11.69 12.42
C PHE A 51 -14.02 -10.45 13.09
N PHE A 52 -13.42 -9.54 12.30
CA PHE A 52 -12.81 -8.32 12.84
C PHE A 52 -13.77 -7.12 12.94
N ASN A 53 -15.01 -7.27 12.47
CA ASN A 53 -15.96 -6.18 12.25
C ASN A 53 -15.37 -5.07 11.39
N TRP A 54 -14.71 -5.43 10.29
CA TRP A 54 -14.21 -4.46 9.33
C TRP A 54 -15.36 -3.92 8.47
N GLU A 55 -15.38 -2.61 8.33
CA GLU A 55 -16.33 -1.87 7.50
C GLU A 55 -15.72 -1.50 6.15
N SER A 56 -14.44 -1.15 6.14
CA SER A 56 -13.73 -0.80 4.91
C SER A 56 -12.23 -1.08 5.04
N PHE A 57 -11.55 -1.10 3.89
CA PHE A 57 -10.10 -1.08 3.82
C PHE A 57 -9.63 -0.06 2.78
N LYS A 58 -8.38 0.37 2.90
CA LYS A 58 -7.78 1.39 2.05
C LYS A 58 -6.33 1.07 1.76
N VAL A 59 -5.99 0.97 0.48
CA VAL A 59 -4.60 0.98 0.00
C VAL A 59 -4.16 2.44 -0.15
N PHE A 60 -3.02 2.79 0.44
CA PHE A 60 -2.51 4.16 0.39
C PHE A 60 -1.82 4.47 -0.93
N ARG A 61 -1.82 5.75 -1.31
CA ARG A 61 -1.02 6.25 -2.43
C ARG A 61 0.47 6.11 -2.16
N ILE A 62 1.25 5.88 -3.22
CA ILE A 62 2.70 5.81 -3.17
C ILE A 62 3.38 7.16 -2.91
N TYR A 63 2.74 8.28 -3.29
CA TYR A 63 3.33 9.61 -3.14
C TYR A 63 3.51 10.00 -1.66
N LYS A 64 4.71 10.48 -1.32
CA LYS A 64 5.04 10.99 0.01
C LYS A 64 4.70 12.48 0.09
N ASP A 65 4.11 12.90 1.21
CA ASP A 65 4.02 14.33 1.52
C ASP A 65 5.36 14.79 2.10
N VAL A 66 6.07 15.63 1.35
CA VAL A 66 7.44 16.05 1.66
C VAL A 66 7.53 17.51 2.13
N ARG A 67 6.41 18.24 2.21
CA ARG A 67 6.41 19.68 2.53
C ARG A 67 7.16 19.96 3.83
N PHE A 68 6.84 19.20 4.87
CA PHE A 68 7.42 19.35 6.21
C PHE A 68 8.44 18.26 6.57
N SER A 69 8.76 17.35 5.64
CA SER A 69 9.72 16.27 5.91
C SER A 69 11.16 16.76 5.70
N LYS A 70 12.10 16.32 6.55
CA LYS A 70 13.54 16.48 6.31
C LYS A 70 13.98 15.68 5.09
N ASP A 71 13.41 14.48 4.92
CA ASP A 71 13.62 13.63 3.76
C ASP A 71 12.65 14.00 2.63
N LYS A 72 13.21 14.57 1.55
CA LYS A 72 12.48 15.07 0.38
C LYS A 72 12.24 14.02 -0.72
N LEU A 73 12.52 12.73 -0.46
CA LEU A 73 12.24 11.68 -1.43
C LEU A 73 10.74 11.64 -1.81
N PRO A 74 10.40 11.63 -3.11
CA PRO A 74 9.03 11.84 -3.59
C PRO A 74 8.08 10.65 -3.33
N TYR A 75 8.61 9.44 -3.20
CA TYR A 75 7.81 8.21 -3.14
C TYR A 75 8.06 7.42 -1.84
N LYS A 76 7.02 6.73 -1.38
CA LYS A 76 7.12 5.68 -0.36
C LYS A 76 7.77 4.44 -0.99
N THR A 77 8.65 3.79 -0.25
CA THR A 77 9.34 2.55 -0.65
C THR A 77 8.66 1.30 -0.08
N HIS A 78 7.36 1.39 0.17
CA HIS A 78 6.55 0.33 0.77
C HIS A 78 5.10 0.47 0.32
N PHE A 79 4.36 -0.62 0.34
CA PHE A 79 2.91 -0.57 0.29
C PHE A 79 2.35 -0.43 1.70
N ALA A 80 1.26 0.31 1.81
CA ALA A 80 0.55 0.51 3.06
C ALA A 80 -0.94 0.24 2.85
N VAL A 81 -1.54 -0.49 3.79
CA VAL A 81 -2.98 -0.79 3.79
C VAL A 81 -3.53 -0.56 5.18
N ALA A 82 -4.67 0.11 5.28
CA ALA A 82 -5.43 0.26 6.52
C ALA A 82 -6.75 -0.50 6.43
N PHE A 83 -7.09 -1.22 7.49
CA PHE A 83 -8.41 -1.79 7.71
C PHE A 83 -9.13 -1.01 8.80
N HIS A 84 -10.34 -0.58 8.52
CA HIS A 84 -11.17 0.21 9.42
C HIS A 84 -12.30 -0.64 9.98
N ARG A 85 -12.46 -0.61 11.30
CA ARG A 85 -13.57 -1.28 11.99
C ARG A 85 -14.82 -0.40 12.00
N THR A 86 -15.99 -1.02 12.09
CA THR A 86 -17.28 -0.33 12.13
C THR A 86 -17.37 0.65 13.31
N LYS A 87 -17.57 1.93 13.00
CA LYS A 87 -17.74 2.99 14.00
C LYS A 87 -19.25 3.27 14.26
N PRO A 88 -19.62 3.79 15.44
CA PRO A 88 -18.79 4.09 16.61
C PRO A 88 -18.53 2.86 17.52
N LYS A 89 -19.13 1.70 17.21
CA LYS A 89 -19.15 0.52 18.08
C LYS A 89 -17.76 -0.05 18.35
N TYR A 90 -16.88 -0.05 17.35
CA TYR A 90 -15.54 -0.61 17.47
C TYR A 90 -14.47 0.47 17.24
N ARG A 91 -13.46 0.49 18.11
CA ARG A 91 -12.31 1.39 18.01
C ARG A 91 -11.12 0.69 17.34
N GLY A 92 -10.19 1.50 16.84
CA GLY A 92 -8.94 1.05 16.24
C GLY A 92 -9.08 0.57 14.80
N GLY A 93 -8.04 -0.10 14.33
CA GLY A 93 -7.91 -0.64 12.98
C GLY A 93 -6.58 -1.36 12.82
N PHE A 94 -6.37 -1.97 11.66
CA PHE A 94 -5.12 -2.67 11.34
C PHE A 94 -4.36 -1.88 10.30
N TYR A 95 -3.04 -1.80 10.46
CA TYR A 95 -2.14 -1.22 9.48
C TYR A 95 -1.16 -2.28 9.02
N VAL A 96 -1.06 -2.46 7.71
CA VAL A 96 -0.12 -3.38 7.08
C VAL A 96 0.93 -2.57 6.34
N HIS A 97 2.20 -2.88 6.61
CA HIS A 97 3.38 -2.35 5.93
C HIS A 97 4.06 -3.51 5.21
N ILE A 98 4.30 -3.34 3.91
CA ILE A 98 4.93 -4.34 3.05
C ILE A 98 6.14 -3.72 2.37
#